data_AF-A0A7S3SW41-F1
#
_entry.id   AF-A0A7S3SW41-F1
#
_cell.length_a   1.000
_cell.length_b   1.000
_cell.length_c   1.000
_cell.angle_alpha   90.00
_cell.angle_beta   90.00
_cell.angle_gamma   90.00
#
_symmetry.space_group_name_H-M   'P 1'
#
loop_
_entity.id
_entity.type
_entity.pdbx_description
1 polymer ?
#
loop_
_entity_poly.entity_id
_entity_poly.type
_entity_poly.pdbx_seq_one_letter_code
_entity_poly.pdbx_strand_id
1 'polypeptide(L)'
;ESPSPMLFAFWAVGPSWLPSAPTGAPQTRRASRASRSSAARALAKSAAEPSGDHAEPCNVVLTHTNTDFDSLAAAVALARLWSYQRPEVPTHVVMPRGVNPLVARFLAYHKHLLPVRGFSTINPSDLRAVGVVDTQTRERLGPAARWLDCASYVAVYDHHVDNTPNIQHDELVIEPVGSATTVLVEKLRALFDAVGGAAGGGVGGAA
;
A
#
# COMPACT_ATOMS: atom_id res chain seq x y z
N GLU A 1 42.45 24.40 -54.10
CA GLU A 1 41.04 24.55 -53.72
C GLU A 1 40.88 24.17 -52.25
N SER A 2 40.42 25.11 -51.45
CA SER A 2 39.77 24.85 -50.15
C SER A 2 38.27 25.04 -50.38
N PRO A 3 37.41 24.37 -49.61
CA PRO A 3 36.72 25.18 -48.63
C PRO A 3 36.58 24.52 -47.24
N SER A 4 36.61 25.41 -46.25
CA SER A 4 36.19 25.25 -44.87
C SER A 4 34.77 24.70 -44.72
N PRO A 5 34.42 24.06 -43.59
CA PRO A 5 33.06 24.12 -43.08
C PRO A 5 32.88 25.38 -42.25
N MET A 6 31.85 26.15 -42.63
CA MET A 6 31.37 27.32 -41.93
C MET A 6 30.71 26.97 -40.59
N LEU A 7 30.84 27.93 -39.68
CA LEU A 7 30.00 28.14 -38.51
C LEU A 7 28.50 28.07 -38.83
N PHE A 8 27.74 27.38 -37.98
CA PHE A 8 26.37 27.76 -37.65
C PHE A 8 26.30 28.04 -36.15
N ALA A 9 26.40 29.32 -35.81
CA ALA A 9 25.83 29.86 -34.59
C ALA A 9 24.41 30.34 -34.94
N PHE A 10 23.41 29.88 -34.19
CA PHE A 10 22.15 30.59 -34.06
C PHE A 10 21.97 30.98 -32.60
N TRP A 11 21.56 32.24 -32.44
CA TRP A 11 21.39 32.99 -31.21
C TRP A 11 19.89 33.27 -31.03
N ALA A 12 19.42 33.31 -29.77
CA ALA A 12 18.18 33.91 -29.21
C ALA A 12 17.58 32.96 -28.15
N VAL A 13 17.80 33.14 -26.84
CA VAL A 13 17.30 34.18 -25.92
C VAL A 13 15.77 34.13 -25.68
N GLY A 14 15.41 33.47 -24.56
CA GLY A 14 14.33 33.83 -23.62
C GLY A 14 12.94 33.22 -23.85
N PRO A 15 12.04 33.16 -22.82
CA PRO A 15 12.21 33.57 -21.42
C PRO A 15 12.04 32.42 -20.40
N SER A 16 12.76 32.57 -19.29
CA SER A 16 12.55 31.88 -18.01
C SER A 16 11.12 32.12 -17.49
N TRP A 17 10.29 31.08 -17.54
CA TRP A 17 9.03 30.99 -16.80
C TRP A 17 9.05 29.73 -15.95
N LEU A 18 9.69 29.84 -14.78
CA LEU A 18 9.48 28.95 -13.66
C LEU A 18 8.71 29.74 -12.60
N PRO A 19 7.48 29.33 -12.29
CA PRO A 19 6.95 29.45 -10.94
C PRO A 19 7.07 28.08 -10.28
N SER A 20 8.00 28.02 -9.34
CA SER A 20 8.00 27.27 -8.09
C SER A 20 7.09 26.03 -8.02
N ALA A 21 7.72 24.85 -8.10
CA ALA A 21 7.16 23.65 -7.50
C ALA A 21 6.88 23.91 -6.02
N PRO A 22 5.71 23.54 -5.46
CA PRO A 22 5.65 23.25 -4.05
C PRO A 22 6.43 21.95 -3.85
N THR A 23 7.70 22.06 -3.49
CA THR A 23 8.45 20.97 -2.86
C THR A 23 7.86 20.76 -1.47
N GLY A 24 6.68 20.14 -1.42
CA GLY A 24 6.23 19.45 -0.23
C GLY A 24 7.21 18.32 0.01
N ALA A 25 8.07 18.45 1.02
CA ALA A 25 8.90 17.35 1.48
C ALA A 25 7.98 16.13 1.73
N PRO A 26 8.37 14.91 1.32
CA PRO A 26 7.57 13.72 1.60
C PRO A 26 7.34 13.64 3.11
N GLN A 27 6.07 13.74 3.51
CA GLN A 27 5.69 13.60 4.91
C GLN A 27 5.71 12.13 5.28
N THR A 28 6.91 11.57 5.40
CA THR A 28 7.11 10.27 6.05
C THR A 28 6.97 10.45 7.56
N ARG A 29 5.75 10.73 8.03
CA ARG A 29 5.44 10.70 9.46
C ARG A 29 5.39 9.25 9.89
N ARG A 30 6.55 8.67 10.23
CA ARG A 30 6.63 7.44 11.02
C ARG A 30 6.14 7.78 12.44
N ALA A 31 4.83 7.82 12.63
CA ALA A 31 4.23 8.08 13.93
C ALA A 31 4.72 6.98 14.89
N SER A 32 5.32 7.40 16.01
CA SER A 32 5.69 6.50 17.08
C SER A 32 4.42 5.86 17.65
N ARG A 33 4.38 4.52 17.64
CA ARG A 33 3.41 3.62 18.27
C ARG A 33 2.54 4.32 19.33
N ALA A 34 1.35 4.78 18.96
CA ALA A 34 0.33 5.15 19.93
C ALA A 34 -0.13 3.84 20.59
N SER A 35 0.22 3.65 21.86
CA SER A 35 -0.21 2.48 22.64
C SER A 35 -1.73 2.42 22.69
N ARG A 36 -2.36 1.53 21.92
CA ARG A 36 -3.77 1.19 22.10
C ARG A 36 -4.02 0.78 23.55
N SER A 37 -5.10 1.27 24.16
CA SER A 37 -5.49 0.82 25.49
C SER A 37 -5.83 -0.68 25.42
N SER A 38 -5.30 -1.45 26.36
CA SER A 38 -5.54 -2.89 26.48
C SER A 38 -7.03 -3.25 26.55
N ALA A 39 -7.86 -2.30 27.04
CA ALA A 39 -9.30 -2.44 27.19
C ALA A 39 -10.04 -2.57 25.84
N ALA A 40 -9.69 -1.77 24.82
CA ALA A 40 -10.32 -1.88 23.50
C ALA A 40 -10.03 -3.24 22.85
N ARG A 41 -8.82 -3.77 23.07
CA ARG A 41 -8.41 -5.10 22.60
C ARG A 41 -9.14 -6.24 23.30
N ALA A 42 -9.47 -6.07 24.59
CA ALA A 42 -10.20 -7.08 25.36
C ALA A 42 -11.68 -7.14 24.94
N LEU A 43 -12.31 -6.00 24.65
CA LEU A 43 -13.71 -5.93 24.24
C LEU A 43 -13.97 -6.56 22.86
N ALA A 44 -13.11 -6.29 21.86
CA ALA A 44 -13.21 -6.90 20.54
C ALA A 44 -13.02 -8.44 20.58
N LYS A 45 -12.25 -8.95 21.54
CA LYS A 45 -12.00 -10.39 21.73
C LYS A 45 -13.19 -11.15 22.31
N SER A 46 -14.14 -10.47 22.94
CA SER A 46 -15.31 -11.08 23.59
C SER A 46 -16.55 -11.21 22.69
N ALA A 47 -16.54 -10.62 21.50
CA ALA A 47 -17.69 -10.57 20.59
C ALA A 47 -17.65 -11.62 19.46
N ALA A 48 -16.65 -12.49 19.44
CA ALA A 48 -16.49 -13.53 18.42
C ALA A 48 -16.23 -14.89 19.09
N GLU A 49 -17.30 -15.55 19.54
CA GLU A 49 -17.27 -16.98 19.81
C GLU A 49 -17.13 -17.71 18.46
N PRO A 50 -16.07 -18.49 18.23
CA PRO A 50 -15.81 -19.08 16.92
C PRO A 50 -16.73 -20.27 16.68
N SER A 51 -17.60 -20.16 15.68
CA SER A 51 -18.27 -21.31 15.08
C SER A 51 -17.44 -21.77 13.88
N GLY A 52 -16.47 -22.66 14.11
CA GLY A 52 -15.66 -23.28 13.07
C GLY A 52 -14.31 -23.79 13.60
N ASP A 53 -14.06 -25.08 13.43
CA ASP A 53 -13.06 -25.88 14.16
C ASP A 53 -11.57 -25.61 13.83
N HIS A 54 -11.24 -24.62 12.99
CA HIS A 54 -9.86 -24.24 12.69
C HIS A 54 -9.71 -22.73 12.47
N ALA A 55 -8.96 -22.05 13.34
CA ALA A 55 -8.55 -20.67 13.12
C ALA A 55 -7.62 -20.58 11.90
N GLU A 56 -7.84 -19.63 11.00
CA GLU A 56 -7.01 -19.41 9.81
C GLU A 56 -6.38 -18.00 9.86
N PRO A 57 -5.34 -17.77 10.71
CA PRO A 57 -4.72 -16.46 10.83
C PRO A 57 -4.35 -15.87 9.48
N CYS A 58 -4.77 -14.63 9.22
CA CYS A 58 -4.49 -13.97 7.95
C CYS A 58 -4.22 -12.47 8.13
N ASN A 59 -3.53 -11.90 7.14
CA ASN A 59 -3.47 -10.46 6.91
C ASN A 59 -4.42 -10.12 5.77
N VAL A 60 -5.01 -8.93 5.81
CA VAL A 60 -5.88 -8.43 4.74
C VAL A 60 -5.41 -7.06 4.30
N VAL A 61 -5.43 -6.80 2.99
CA VAL A 61 -5.29 -5.48 2.40
C VAL A 61 -6.63 -5.06 1.81
N LEU A 62 -7.13 -3.92 2.27
CA LEU A 62 -8.40 -3.32 1.89
C LEU A 62 -8.17 -2.22 0.88
N THR A 63 -8.92 -2.31 -0.21
CA THR A 63 -9.13 -1.19 -1.13
C THR A 63 -10.25 -0.28 -0.61
N HIS A 64 -10.36 0.92 -1.17
CA HIS A 64 -11.59 1.69 -0.99
C HIS A 64 -12.76 1.05 -1.76
N THR A 65 -13.98 1.41 -1.37
CA THR A 65 -15.22 0.99 -2.04
C THR A 65 -15.27 1.56 -3.46
N ASN A 66 -15.87 0.84 -4.41
CA ASN A 66 -15.78 1.17 -5.84
C ASN A 66 -14.32 1.23 -6.32
N THR A 67 -13.56 0.20 -5.99
CA THR A 67 -12.12 0.05 -6.28
C THR A 67 -11.82 0.33 -7.75
N ASP A 68 -10.85 1.23 -7.99
CA ASP A 68 -10.26 1.46 -9.31
C ASP A 68 -8.93 0.71 -9.47
N PHE A 69 -8.20 0.98 -10.56
CA PHE A 69 -6.94 0.30 -10.82
C PHE A 69 -5.81 0.71 -9.87
N ASP A 70 -5.80 1.94 -9.36
CA ASP A 70 -4.75 2.36 -8.43
C ASP A 70 -4.90 1.61 -7.12
N SER A 71 -6.09 1.62 -6.54
CA SER A 71 -6.36 0.91 -5.30
C SER A 71 -6.14 -0.61 -5.43
N LEU A 72 -6.53 -1.23 -6.56
CA LEU A 72 -6.25 -2.66 -6.79
C LEU A 72 -4.75 -2.95 -6.90
N ALA A 73 -4.01 -2.18 -7.70
CA ALA A 73 -2.58 -2.40 -7.91
C ALA A 73 -1.77 -2.14 -6.63
N ALA A 74 -2.09 -1.07 -5.91
CA ALA A 74 -1.58 -0.79 -4.58
C ALA A 74 -1.86 -1.95 -3.61
N ALA A 75 -3.09 -2.48 -3.57
CA ALA A 75 -3.43 -3.57 -2.65
C ALA A 75 -2.62 -4.84 -2.93
N VAL A 76 -2.43 -5.18 -4.21
CA VAL A 76 -1.61 -6.32 -4.63
C VAL A 76 -0.13 -6.09 -4.29
N ALA A 77 0.38 -4.87 -4.48
CA ALA A 77 1.75 -4.52 -4.11
C ALA A 77 1.99 -4.65 -2.60
N LEU A 78 1.09 -4.14 -1.76
CA LEU A 78 1.20 -4.29 -0.31
C LEU A 78 1.06 -5.76 0.12
N ALA A 79 0.14 -6.51 -0.48
CA ALA A 79 0.01 -7.94 -0.20
C ALA A 79 1.30 -8.70 -0.52
N ARG A 80 1.96 -8.34 -1.63
CA ARG A 80 3.27 -8.91 -1.98
C ARG A 80 4.36 -8.48 -1.01
N LEU A 81 4.39 -7.22 -0.59
CA LEU A 81 5.35 -6.71 0.38
C LEU A 81 5.24 -7.47 1.71
N TRP A 82 4.01 -7.63 2.22
CA TRP A 82 3.75 -8.40 3.43
C TRP A 82 4.03 -9.88 3.29
N SER A 83 3.84 -10.49 2.10
CA SER A 83 4.24 -11.89 1.89
C SER A 83 5.74 -12.13 2.11
N TYR A 84 6.58 -11.11 1.90
CA TYR A 84 8.01 -11.18 2.18
C TYR A 84 8.35 -10.80 3.62
N GLN A 85 7.70 -9.78 4.17
CA GLN A 85 7.98 -9.29 5.53
C GLN A 85 7.37 -10.17 6.64
N ARG A 86 6.28 -10.87 6.34
CA ARG A 86 5.46 -11.66 7.26
C ARG A 86 5.10 -13.02 6.64
N PRO A 87 6.10 -13.84 6.27
CA PRO A 87 5.88 -15.09 5.55
C PRO A 87 5.04 -16.12 6.33
N GLU A 88 4.93 -15.97 7.65
CA GLU A 88 4.20 -16.87 8.54
C GLU A 88 2.67 -16.81 8.42
N VAL A 89 2.13 -15.73 7.83
CA VAL A 89 0.68 -15.49 7.74
C VAL A 89 0.31 -15.06 6.31
N PRO A 90 -0.62 -15.74 5.63
CA PRO A 90 -1.03 -15.36 4.28
C PRO A 90 -1.63 -13.96 4.25
N THR A 91 -1.42 -13.25 3.15
CA THR A 91 -1.99 -11.91 2.94
C THR A 91 -2.96 -11.94 1.77
N HIS A 92 -4.17 -11.43 1.99
CA HIS A 92 -5.24 -11.40 0.99
C HIS A 92 -5.68 -9.98 0.65
N VAL A 93 -6.03 -9.74 -0.60
CA VAL A 93 -6.67 -8.50 -1.06
C VAL A 93 -8.18 -8.66 -1.00
N VAL A 94 -8.86 -7.71 -0.36
CA VAL A 94 -10.32 -7.69 -0.24
C VAL A 94 -10.86 -6.36 -0.75
N MET A 95 -11.83 -6.43 -1.65
CA MET A 95 -12.57 -5.28 -2.16
C MET A 95 -13.94 -5.24 -1.46
N PRO A 96 -14.11 -4.38 -0.43
CA PRO A 96 -15.17 -4.54 0.56
C PRO A 96 -16.57 -4.19 0.04
N ARG A 97 -16.66 -3.42 -1.05
CA ARG A 97 -17.93 -3.04 -1.66
C ARG A 97 -17.78 -2.70 -3.13
N GLY A 98 -17.77 -3.75 -3.95
CA GLY A 98 -17.74 -3.66 -5.40
C GLY A 98 -16.47 -3.02 -5.96
N VAL A 99 -16.36 -3.07 -7.27
CA VAL A 99 -15.23 -2.53 -8.04
C VAL A 99 -15.78 -1.74 -9.21
N ASN A 100 -14.99 -0.79 -9.73
CA ASN A 100 -15.30 -0.10 -10.97
C ASN A 100 -15.53 -1.12 -12.12
N PRO A 101 -16.45 -0.90 -13.07
CA PRO A 101 -16.72 -1.83 -14.18
C PRO A 101 -15.48 -2.27 -14.98
N LEU A 102 -14.48 -1.40 -15.17
CA LEU A 102 -13.25 -1.77 -15.87
C LEU A 102 -12.41 -2.75 -15.05
N VAL A 103 -12.33 -2.54 -13.74
CA VAL A 103 -11.68 -3.46 -12.80
C VAL A 103 -12.45 -4.78 -12.72
N ALA A 104 -13.78 -4.75 -12.74
CA ALA A 104 -14.61 -5.97 -12.77
C ALA A 104 -14.28 -6.82 -14.00
N ARG A 105 -14.20 -6.19 -15.18
CA ARG A 105 -13.82 -6.87 -16.43
C ARG A 105 -12.42 -7.45 -16.36
N PHE A 106 -11.46 -6.71 -15.83
CA PHE A 106 -10.09 -7.21 -15.63
C PHE A 106 -10.06 -8.43 -14.69
N LEU A 107 -10.73 -8.34 -13.55
CA LEU A 107 -10.78 -9.44 -12.57
C LEU A 107 -11.49 -10.68 -13.11
N ALA A 108 -12.49 -10.53 -13.99
CA ALA A 108 -13.16 -11.68 -14.61
C ALA A 108 -12.17 -12.61 -15.35
N TYR A 109 -11.09 -12.06 -15.94
CA TYR A 109 -10.08 -12.85 -16.63
C TYR A 109 -8.85 -13.16 -15.75
N HIS A 110 -8.45 -12.25 -14.87
CA HIS A 110 -7.14 -12.30 -14.21
C HIS A 110 -7.17 -12.55 -12.70
N LYS A 111 -8.36 -12.69 -12.07
CA LYS A 111 -8.46 -12.82 -10.61
C LYS A 111 -7.65 -13.99 -10.04
N HIS A 112 -7.50 -15.08 -10.77
CA HIS A 112 -6.74 -16.27 -10.33
C HIS A 112 -5.23 -16.02 -10.16
N LEU A 113 -4.69 -14.94 -10.72
CA LEU A 113 -3.29 -14.54 -10.58
C LEU A 113 -3.03 -13.66 -9.35
N LEU A 114 -4.10 -13.19 -8.71
CA LEU A 114 -4.03 -12.21 -7.63
C LEU A 114 -4.44 -12.85 -6.30
N PRO A 115 -3.90 -12.39 -5.16
CA PRO A 115 -4.26 -12.90 -3.84
C PRO A 115 -5.64 -12.38 -3.37
N VAL A 116 -6.62 -12.30 -4.27
CA VAL A 116 -7.95 -11.75 -3.99
C VAL A 116 -8.82 -12.77 -3.28
N ARG A 117 -9.41 -12.35 -2.15
CA ARG A 117 -10.35 -13.17 -1.37
C ARG A 117 -11.68 -12.45 -1.19
N GLY A 118 -12.76 -13.21 -1.13
CA GLY A 118 -14.11 -12.66 -0.95
C GLY A 118 -14.33 -12.17 0.49
N PHE A 119 -14.99 -11.02 0.64
CA PHE A 119 -15.26 -10.41 1.96
C PHE A 119 -15.92 -11.39 2.95
N SER A 120 -16.89 -12.19 2.50
CA SER A 120 -17.62 -13.16 3.33
C SER A 120 -16.80 -14.39 3.74
N THR A 121 -15.61 -14.59 3.16
CA THR A 121 -14.76 -15.76 3.44
C THR A 121 -13.68 -15.48 4.48
N ILE A 122 -13.61 -14.25 4.99
CA ILE A 122 -12.67 -13.83 6.03
C ILE A 122 -13.43 -13.77 7.36
N ASN A 123 -12.93 -14.49 8.36
CA ASN A 123 -13.41 -14.36 9.73
C ASN A 123 -12.65 -13.22 10.44
N PRO A 124 -13.35 -12.22 11.00
CA PRO A 124 -12.70 -11.12 11.73
C PRO A 124 -11.79 -11.57 12.89
N SER A 125 -12.06 -12.72 13.53
CA SER A 125 -11.24 -13.24 14.64
C SER A 125 -9.84 -13.68 14.20
N ASP A 126 -9.65 -13.95 12.91
CA ASP A 126 -8.39 -14.44 12.35
C ASP A 126 -7.45 -13.31 11.90
N LEU A 127 -7.93 -12.06 11.90
CA LEU A 127 -7.19 -10.92 11.39
C LEU A 127 -5.98 -10.56 12.28
N ARG A 128 -4.79 -10.72 11.72
CA ARG A 128 -3.52 -10.29 12.35
C ARG A 128 -3.19 -8.84 11.99
N ALA A 129 -3.24 -8.51 10.70
CA ALA A 129 -3.01 -7.16 10.20
C ALA A 129 -4.02 -6.76 9.13
N VAL A 130 -4.36 -5.47 9.10
CA VAL A 130 -5.17 -4.85 8.06
C VAL A 130 -4.38 -3.71 7.42
N GLY A 131 -4.18 -3.81 6.12
CA GLY A 131 -3.60 -2.76 5.30
C GLY A 131 -4.73 -2.00 4.63
N VAL A 132 -4.63 -0.69 4.54
CA VAL A 132 -5.57 0.15 3.80
C VAL A 132 -4.77 0.90 2.75
N VAL A 133 -5.25 0.86 1.51
CA VAL A 133 -4.58 1.53 0.39
C VAL A 133 -5.50 2.50 -0.30
N ASP A 134 -4.91 3.59 -0.81
CA ASP A 134 -5.58 4.59 -1.67
C ASP A 134 -6.80 5.25 -0.98
N THR A 135 -6.78 5.25 0.35
CA THR A 135 -7.69 6.02 1.18
C THR A 135 -7.17 6.07 2.62
N GLN A 136 -7.50 7.15 3.31
CA GLN A 136 -7.21 7.36 4.72
C GLN A 136 -8.48 7.56 5.57
N THR A 137 -9.66 7.24 5.01
CA THR A 137 -10.96 7.43 5.69
C THR A 137 -11.77 6.13 5.83
N ARG A 138 -12.39 5.93 7.00
CA ARG A 138 -13.17 4.73 7.34
C ARG A 138 -14.39 4.57 6.45
N GLU A 139 -15.02 5.66 6.06
CA GLU A 139 -16.24 5.69 5.23
C GLU A 139 -15.98 5.02 3.87
N ARG A 140 -14.76 5.16 3.36
CA ARG A 140 -14.29 4.57 2.10
C ARG A 140 -14.03 3.08 2.20
N LEU A 141 -14.03 2.45 3.38
CA LEU A 141 -13.84 0.99 3.54
C LEU A 141 -15.14 0.21 3.61
N GLY A 142 -16.25 0.91 3.82
CA GLY A 142 -17.55 0.31 3.91
C GLY A 142 -17.69 -0.76 5.01
N PRO A 143 -18.28 -1.94 4.74
CA PRO A 143 -18.51 -2.93 5.79
C PRO A 143 -17.22 -3.46 6.43
N ALA A 144 -16.08 -3.36 5.73
CA ALA A 144 -14.77 -3.76 6.25
C ALA A 144 -14.17 -2.76 7.23
N ALA A 145 -14.72 -1.56 7.41
CA ALA A 145 -14.22 -0.60 8.38
C ALA A 145 -14.12 -1.19 9.81
N ARG A 146 -15.04 -2.09 10.16
CA ARG A 146 -15.04 -2.80 11.45
C ARG A 146 -13.82 -3.70 11.67
N TRP A 147 -13.16 -4.16 10.59
CA TRP A 147 -11.98 -5.01 10.69
C TRP A 147 -10.76 -4.28 11.25
N LEU A 148 -10.73 -2.95 11.15
CA LEU A 148 -9.69 -2.12 11.77
C LEU A 148 -9.67 -2.27 13.29
N ASP A 149 -10.84 -2.52 13.90
CA ASP A 149 -11.01 -2.67 15.34
C ASP A 149 -10.67 -4.09 15.84
N CYS A 150 -10.69 -5.08 14.93
CA CYS A 150 -10.34 -6.47 15.22
C CYS A 150 -8.83 -6.74 15.04
N ALA A 151 -8.18 -6.03 14.13
CA ALA A 151 -6.80 -6.29 13.74
C ALA A 151 -5.78 -5.84 14.80
N SER A 152 -4.75 -6.65 14.98
CA SER A 152 -3.63 -6.31 15.89
C SER A 152 -2.63 -5.34 15.28
N TYR A 153 -2.71 -5.04 13.98
CA TYR A 153 -1.87 -4.07 13.29
C TYR A 153 -2.65 -3.43 12.15
N VAL A 154 -2.61 -2.10 12.03
CA VAL A 154 -3.24 -1.34 10.95
C VAL A 154 -2.20 -0.46 10.26
N ALA A 155 -2.03 -0.64 8.95
CA ALA A 155 -1.21 0.24 8.12
C ALA A 155 -2.06 0.95 7.07
N VAL A 156 -1.78 2.22 6.83
CA VAL A 156 -2.46 3.03 5.83
C VAL A 156 -1.43 3.59 4.85
N TYR A 157 -1.64 3.35 3.56
CA TYR A 157 -0.83 3.89 2.46
C TYR A 157 -1.74 4.68 1.53
N ASP A 158 -1.51 5.97 1.42
CA ASP A 158 -2.33 6.86 0.60
C ASP A 158 -1.43 7.89 -0.12
N HIS A 159 -2.01 8.62 -1.06
CA HIS A 159 -1.35 9.71 -1.77
C HIS A 159 -2.16 11.02 -1.74
N HIS A 160 -3.38 10.99 -1.19
CA HIS A 160 -4.24 12.15 -1.04
C HIS A 160 -3.82 13.07 0.12
N VAL A 161 -2.92 14.02 -0.14
CA VAL A 161 -2.32 14.90 0.88
C VAL A 161 -3.28 15.89 1.55
N ASP A 162 -4.37 16.26 0.89
CA ASP A 162 -5.32 17.27 1.40
C ASP A 162 -6.43 16.68 2.29
N ASN A 163 -6.48 15.36 2.43
CA ASN A 163 -7.48 14.70 3.25
C ASN A 163 -7.10 14.76 4.74
N THR A 164 -8.09 14.70 5.63
CA THR A 164 -7.86 14.46 7.07
C THR A 164 -8.04 12.97 7.38
N PRO A 165 -7.01 12.24 7.84
CA PRO A 165 -7.15 10.83 8.18
C PRO A 165 -8.09 10.63 9.37
N ASN A 166 -8.99 9.65 9.31
CA ASN A 166 -9.83 9.25 10.45
C ASN A 166 -9.70 7.76 10.82
N ILE A 167 -8.74 7.06 10.20
CA ILE A 167 -8.37 5.69 10.54
C ILE A 167 -7.32 5.71 11.65
N GLN A 168 -7.62 5.05 12.77
CA GLN A 168 -6.61 4.73 13.78
C GLN A 168 -5.62 3.72 13.18
N HIS A 169 -4.33 4.03 13.22
CA HIS A 169 -3.29 3.30 12.53
C HIS A 169 -2.06 3.09 13.42
N ASP A 170 -1.34 1.99 13.18
CA ASP A 170 0.00 1.75 13.72
C ASP A 170 1.08 2.28 12.75
N GLU A 171 0.77 2.34 11.46
CA GLU A 171 1.63 2.90 10.40
C GLU A 171 0.80 3.74 9.44
N LEU A 172 1.30 4.93 9.11
CA LEU A 172 0.71 5.83 8.12
C LEU A 172 1.81 6.32 7.18
N VAL A 173 1.58 6.14 5.88
CA VAL A 173 2.42 6.68 4.82
C VAL A 173 1.51 7.42 3.85
N ILE A 174 1.72 8.73 3.75
CA ILE A 174 1.04 9.59 2.78
C ILE A 174 2.11 10.33 2.02
N GLU A 175 2.15 10.16 0.70
CA GLU A 175 3.18 10.77 -0.15
C GLU A 175 2.54 11.57 -1.29
N PRO A 176 3.07 12.76 -1.64
CA PRO A 176 2.53 13.62 -2.70
C PRO A 176 2.91 13.09 -4.10
N VAL A 177 2.47 11.87 -4.42
CA VAL A 177 2.73 11.20 -5.70
C VAL A 177 1.43 11.02 -6.50
N GLY A 178 1.57 10.71 -7.80
CA GLY A 178 0.41 10.57 -8.69
C GLY A 178 -0.48 9.36 -8.41
N SER A 179 -0.02 8.38 -7.62
CA SER A 179 -0.72 7.13 -7.37
C SER A 179 -0.21 6.43 -6.10
N ALA A 180 -1.10 5.81 -5.34
CA ALA A 180 -0.76 5.00 -4.17
C ALA A 180 0.12 3.79 -4.55
N THR A 181 -0.04 3.27 -5.77
CA THR A 181 0.79 2.21 -6.34
C THR A 181 2.27 2.60 -6.38
N THR A 182 2.60 3.86 -6.70
CA THR A 182 3.99 4.35 -6.72
C THR A 182 4.66 4.15 -5.35
N VAL A 183 3.99 4.57 -4.27
CA VAL A 183 4.47 4.45 -2.89
C VAL A 183 4.86 2.99 -2.56
N LEU A 184 4.00 2.05 -2.94
CA LEU A 184 4.18 0.64 -2.57
C LEU A 184 5.18 -0.10 -3.46
N VAL A 185 5.23 0.23 -4.76
CA VAL A 185 6.23 -0.34 -5.67
C VAL A 185 7.64 0.12 -5.31
N GLU A 186 7.81 1.38 -4.91
CA GLU A 186 9.10 1.87 -4.44
C GLU A 186 9.55 1.16 -3.15
N LYS A 187 8.63 0.92 -2.20
CA LYS A 187 8.92 0.11 -1.01
C LYS A 187 9.28 -1.34 -1.34
N LEU A 188 8.57 -1.96 -2.28
CA LEU A 188 8.90 -3.30 -2.78
C LEU A 188 10.29 -3.35 -3.40
N ARG A 189 10.60 -2.39 -4.28
CA ARG A 189 11.92 -2.29 -4.91
C ARG A 189 13.02 -2.13 -3.87
N ALA A 190 12.86 -1.21 -2.91
CA ALA A 190 13.81 -1.00 -1.83
C ALA A 190 14.01 -2.28 -0.98
N LEU A 191 12.95 -3.06 -0.74
CA LEU A 191 13.07 -4.36 -0.07
C LEU A 191 13.93 -5.33 -0.89
N PHE A 192 13.69 -5.45 -2.21
CA PHE A 192 14.48 -6.32 -3.07
C PHE A 192 15.94 -5.89 -3.18
N ASP A 193 16.19 -4.58 -3.29
CA ASP A 193 17.55 -4.05 -3.34
C ASP A 193 18.30 -4.32 -2.02
N ALA A 194 17.62 -4.21 -0.87
CA ALA A 194 18.21 -4.55 0.43
C ALA A 194 18.51 -6.05 0.57
N VAL A 195 17.62 -6.93 0.09
CA VAL A 195 17.82 -8.38 0.11
C VAL A 195 18.91 -8.82 -0.89
N GLY A 196 18.91 -8.24 -2.09
CA GLY A 196 19.90 -8.51 -3.14
C GLY A 196 21.29 -7.96 -2.81
N GLY A 197 21.36 -6.79 -2.18
CA GLY A 197 22.60 -6.20 -1.67
C GLY A 197 23.23 -7.02 -0.53
N ALA A 198 22.41 -7.66 0.31
CA ALA A 198 22.89 -8.56 1.37
C ALA A 198 23.51 -9.86 0.82
N ALA A 199 23.07 -10.34 -0.35
CA ALA A 199 23.63 -11.53 -1.00
C ALA A 199 24.90 -11.24 -1.83
N GLY A 200 25.17 -9.98 -2.19
CA GLY A 200 26.31 -9.57 -3.03
C GLY A 200 27.58 -9.17 -2.29
N GLY A 201 27.58 -9.13 -0.96
CA GLY A 201 28.70 -8.62 -0.14
C GLY A 201 29.83 -9.60 0.17
N GLY A 202 29.86 -10.78 -0.47
CA GLY A 202 30.70 -11.91 -0.08
C GLY A 202 31.72 -12.38 -1.13
N VAL A 203 32.28 -11.52 -1.98
CA VAL A 203 33.49 -11.87 -2.76
C VAL A 203 34.40 -10.64 -2.87
N GLY A 204 35.29 -10.50 -1.90
CA GLY A 204 36.24 -9.40 -1.86
C GLY A 204 37.22 -9.55 -0.71
N GLY A 205 38.02 -10.61 -0.72
CA GLY A 205 39.07 -10.79 0.28
C GLY A 205 39.84 -12.09 0.16
N ALA A 206 41.13 -11.93 -0.16
CA ALA A 206 42.26 -12.83 0.07
C ALA A 206 42.77 -13.70 -1.10
N ALA A 207 44.04 -13.40 -1.41
CA ALA A 207 45.09 -14.14 -2.14
C ALA A 207 45.06 -14.09 -3.67
#